data_AF-A0A972RUM1-F1
#
_entry.id   AF-A0A972RUM1-F1
#
_cell.length_a   1.000
_cell.length_b   1.000
_cell.length_c   1.000
_cell.angle_alpha   90.00
_cell.angle_beta   90.00
_cell.angle_gamma   90.00
#
_symmetry.space_group_name_H-M   'P 1'
#
loop_
_entity.id
_entity.type
_entity.pdbx_description
1 polymer ?
#
loop_
_entity_poly.entity_id
_entity_poly.type
_entity_poly.pdbx_seq_one_letter_code
_entity_poly.pdbx_strand_id
1 'polypeptide(L)'
;MTTEKTFKDFEKIADFLEEQSRNFPQAQREVALRRAISTIYYGVFWELRQRLRRRGIKIRKRQPHSTILKILETNFPEIYASMEELKKLRELADYQEDVEITLPMFKRAKNLARLILKGV
;
A
#
# COMPACT_ATOMS: atom_id res chain seq x y z
N MET A 1 -10.74 23.75 -7.26
CA MET A 1 -9.89 22.61 -7.68
C MET A 1 -9.66 21.72 -6.46
N THR A 2 -10.24 20.53 -6.42
CA THR A 2 -9.85 19.51 -5.43
C THR A 2 -8.50 18.96 -5.85
N THR A 3 -7.47 19.13 -5.03
CA THR A 3 -6.17 18.51 -5.22
C THR A 3 -6.36 17.00 -5.29
N GLU A 4 -6.15 16.39 -6.45
CA GLU A 4 -6.18 14.93 -6.59
C GLU A 4 -5.06 14.35 -5.71
N LYS A 5 -5.42 13.60 -4.67
CA LYS A 5 -4.44 12.83 -3.90
C LYS A 5 -3.73 11.85 -4.84
N THR A 6 -2.42 11.78 -4.72
CA THR A 6 -1.55 10.87 -5.47
C THR A 6 -0.89 9.87 -4.53
N PHE A 7 -0.31 8.79 -5.05
CA PHE A 7 0.52 7.91 -4.21
C PHE A 7 1.60 8.66 -3.40
N LYS A 8 2.17 9.74 -3.96
CA LYS A 8 3.20 10.54 -3.26
C LYS A 8 2.69 11.14 -1.95
N ASP A 9 1.41 11.46 -1.85
CA ASP A 9 0.84 12.01 -0.61
C ASP A 9 0.75 10.93 0.48
N PHE A 10 0.41 9.69 0.10
CA PHE A 10 0.42 8.55 1.00
C PHE A 10 1.85 8.17 1.40
N GLU A 11 2.79 8.19 0.45
CA GLU A 11 4.20 7.93 0.71
C GLU A 11 4.79 8.93 1.70
N LYS A 12 4.48 10.23 1.56
CA LYS A 12 4.89 11.25 2.54
C LYS A 12 4.36 10.98 3.95
N ILE A 13 3.09 10.58 4.08
CA ILE A 13 2.50 10.24 5.38
C ILE A 13 3.19 9.01 5.98
N ALA A 14 3.42 7.99 5.16
CA ALA A 14 4.11 6.77 5.60
C ALA A 14 5.56 7.06 6.04
N ASP A 15 6.26 7.93 5.32
CA ASP A 15 7.64 8.33 5.62
C ASP A 15 7.72 9.14 6.92
N PHE A 16 6.74 10.03 7.14
CA PHE A 16 6.61 10.72 8.42
C PHE A 16 6.39 9.73 9.58
N LEU A 17 5.52 8.73 9.40
CA LEU A 17 5.30 7.70 10.42
C LEU A 17 6.57 6.86 10.69
N GLU A 18 7.33 6.52 9.65
CA GLU A 18 8.63 5.86 9.78
C GLU A 18 9.60 6.70 10.61
N GLU A 19 9.73 7.99 10.30
CA GLU A 19 10.63 8.91 11.00
C GLU A 19 10.29 9.01 12.49
N GLN A 20 9.00 9.22 12.80
CA GLN A 20 8.53 9.29 14.19
C GLN A 20 8.80 7.98 14.95
N SER A 21 8.62 6.83 14.30
CA SER A 21 8.82 5.50 14.92
C SER A 21 10.24 5.28 15.49
N ARG A 22 11.25 6.00 14.97
CA ARG A 22 12.63 5.86 15.44
C ARG A 22 12.81 6.38 16.86
N ASN A 23 12.06 7.40 17.24
CA ASN A 23 12.13 8.06 18.54
C ASN A 23 11.12 7.50 19.55
N PHE A 24 10.24 6.59 19.12
CA PHE A 24 9.21 6.02 19.96
C PHE A 24 9.70 4.82 20.77
N PRO A 25 9.13 4.60 21.98
CA PRO A 25 9.22 3.32 22.67
C PRO A 25 8.72 2.18 21.78
N GLN A 26 9.21 0.95 22.00
CA GLN A 26 8.99 -0.19 21.09
C GLN A 26 7.52 -0.40 20.70
N ALA A 27 6.59 -0.38 21.66
CA ALA A 27 5.16 -0.55 21.39
C ALA A 27 4.58 0.54 20.47
N GLN A 28 4.98 1.80 20.66
CA GLN A 28 4.52 2.91 19.83
C GLN A 28 5.19 2.91 18.44
N ARG A 29 6.46 2.47 18.36
CA ARG A 29 7.16 2.25 17.11
C ARG A 29 6.40 1.24 16.24
N GLU A 30 5.99 0.12 16.80
CA GLU A 30 5.24 -0.90 16.08
C GLU A 30 3.90 -0.35 15.55
N VAL A 31 3.15 0.37 16.39
CA VAL A 31 1.89 1.02 15.97
C VAL A 31 2.11 1.99 14.81
N ALA A 32 3.18 2.79 14.85
CA ALA A 32 3.53 3.71 13.77
C ALA A 32 3.86 2.95 12.46
N LEU A 33 4.63 1.86 12.55
CA LEU A 33 5.00 1.05 11.39
C LEU A 33 3.79 0.30 10.79
N ARG A 34 2.90 -0.24 11.63
CA ARG A 34 1.62 -0.83 11.20
C ARG A 34 0.81 0.17 10.37
N ARG A 35 0.63 1.37 10.90
CA ARG A 35 -0.07 2.47 10.20
C ARG A 35 0.63 2.87 8.91
N ALA A 36 1.96 2.88 8.88
CA ALA A 36 2.74 3.21 7.70
C ALA A 36 2.54 2.18 6.57
N ILE A 37 2.58 0.88 6.89
CA ILE A 37 2.31 -0.20 5.93
C ILE A 37 0.91 -0.08 5.34
N SER A 38 -0.11 0.11 6.19
CA SER A 38 -1.49 0.23 5.73
C SER A 38 -1.68 1.48 4.86
N THR A 39 -1.04 2.59 5.23
CA THR A 39 -1.03 3.83 4.42
C THR A 39 -0.44 3.58 3.02
N ILE A 40 0.69 2.87 2.93
CA ILE A 40 1.30 2.50 1.64
C ILE A 40 0.34 1.65 0.81
N TYR A 41 -0.25 0.60 1.40
CA TYR A 41 -1.18 -0.29 0.71
C TYR A 41 -2.39 0.46 0.14
N TYR A 42 -3.03 1.32 0.95
CA TYR A 42 -4.15 2.13 0.47
C TYR A 42 -3.73 3.14 -0.61
N GLY A 43 -2.53 3.71 -0.49
CA GLY A 43 -1.97 4.60 -1.52
C GLY A 43 -1.81 3.90 -2.86
N VAL A 44 -1.31 2.65 -2.87
CA VAL A 44 -1.20 1.84 -4.09
C VAL A 44 -2.58 1.59 -4.71
N PHE A 45 -3.56 1.15 -3.92
CA PHE A 45 -4.93 0.93 -4.41
C PHE A 45 -5.55 2.19 -5.00
N TRP A 46 -5.34 3.33 -4.34
CA TRP A 46 -5.85 4.61 -4.79
C TRP A 46 -5.27 4.99 -6.16
N GLU A 47 -3.95 4.90 -6.30
CA GLU A 47 -3.23 5.22 -7.54
C GLU A 47 -3.58 4.26 -8.67
N LEU A 48 -3.60 2.94 -8.40
CA LEU A 48 -3.98 1.92 -9.38
C LEU A 48 -5.38 2.17 -9.94
N ARG A 49 -6.36 2.50 -9.09
CA ARG A 49 -7.72 2.82 -9.56
C ARG A 49 -7.72 3.98 -10.54
N GLN A 50 -6.91 5.01 -10.31
CA GLN A 50 -6.81 6.14 -11.23
C GLN A 50 -6.16 5.72 -12.55
N ARG A 51 -5.05 5.00 -12.52
CA ARG A 51 -4.32 4.57 -13.72
C ARG A 51 -5.13 3.62 -14.59
N LEU A 52 -5.76 2.63 -13.98
CA LEU A 52 -6.63 1.68 -14.68
C LEU A 52 -7.83 2.41 -15.33
N ARG A 53 -8.42 3.41 -14.66
CA ARG A 53 -9.46 4.27 -15.28
C ARG A 53 -8.93 5.07 -16.47
N ARG A 54 -7.73 5.65 -16.37
CA ARG A 54 -7.08 6.37 -17.48
C ARG A 54 -6.79 5.45 -18.67
N ARG A 55 -6.55 4.16 -18.43
CA ARG A 55 -6.43 3.10 -19.45
C ARG A 55 -7.79 2.58 -19.97
N GLY A 56 -8.91 3.20 -19.60
CA GLY A 56 -10.25 2.83 -20.08
C GLY A 56 -10.93 1.68 -19.32
N ILE A 57 -10.31 1.15 -18.26
CA ILE A 57 -10.89 0.07 -17.46
C ILE A 57 -11.96 0.65 -16.53
N LYS A 58 -13.20 0.14 -16.65
CA LYS A 58 -14.35 0.62 -15.90
C LYS A 58 -14.29 0.20 -14.42
N ILE A 59 -13.74 1.06 -13.58
CA ILE A 59 -13.66 0.85 -12.12
C ILE A 59 -14.65 1.74 -11.38
N ARG A 60 -15.60 1.14 -10.66
CA ARG A 60 -16.56 1.85 -9.80
C ARG A 60 -15.87 2.41 -8.55
N LYS A 61 -16.39 3.53 -8.01
CA LYS A 61 -15.77 4.24 -6.86
C LYS A 61 -15.64 3.38 -5.59
N ARG A 62 -16.59 2.47 -5.34
CA ARG A 62 -16.64 1.60 -4.15
C ARG A 62 -16.36 0.12 -4.45
N GLN A 63 -15.61 -0.17 -5.51
CA GLN A 63 -15.29 -1.56 -5.81
C GLN A 63 -14.38 -2.17 -4.72
N PRO A 64 -14.63 -3.42 -4.31
CA PRO A 64 -13.77 -4.13 -3.36
C PRO A 64 -12.32 -4.23 -3.83
N HIS A 65 -11.38 -4.41 -2.90
CA HIS A 65 -9.98 -4.63 -3.23
C HIS A 65 -9.78 -5.87 -4.11
N SER A 66 -10.52 -6.94 -3.82
CA SER A 66 -10.50 -8.19 -4.61
C SER A 66 -10.82 -7.97 -6.10
N THR A 67 -11.64 -6.97 -6.44
CA THR A 67 -11.93 -6.67 -7.85
C THR A 67 -10.71 -6.10 -8.57
N ILE A 68 -9.96 -5.20 -7.91
CA ILE A 68 -8.72 -4.65 -8.50
C ILE A 68 -7.67 -5.75 -8.61
N LEU A 69 -7.55 -6.62 -7.61
CA LEU A 69 -6.62 -7.76 -7.65
C LEU A 69 -6.88 -8.67 -8.84
N LYS A 70 -8.15 -9.05 -9.09
CA LYS A 70 -8.52 -9.83 -10.29
C LYS A 70 -8.16 -9.13 -11.60
N ILE A 71 -8.36 -7.81 -11.67
CA ILE A 71 -7.97 -7.03 -12.86
C ILE A 71 -6.45 -7.11 -13.07
N LEU A 72 -5.66 -6.96 -12.01
CA LEU A 72 -4.20 -7.08 -12.09
C LEU A 72 -3.75 -8.48 -12.45
N GLU A 73 -4.34 -9.52 -11.85
CA GLU A 73 -4.03 -10.91 -12.15
C GLU A 73 -4.19 -11.24 -13.64
N THR A 74 -5.26 -10.74 -14.27
CA THR A 74 -5.53 -10.97 -15.68
C THR A 74 -4.72 -10.08 -16.63
N ASN A 75 -4.53 -8.79 -16.28
CA ASN A 75 -4.00 -7.79 -17.23
C ASN A 75 -2.54 -7.38 -16.96
N PHE A 76 -2.03 -7.63 -15.75
CA PHE A 76 -0.71 -7.23 -15.27
C PHE A 76 -0.09 -8.35 -14.39
N PRO A 77 0.01 -9.59 -14.90
CA PRO A 77 0.45 -10.74 -14.11
C PRO A 77 1.85 -10.55 -13.51
N GLU A 78 2.72 -9.78 -14.16
CA GLU A 78 4.09 -9.50 -13.74
C GLU A 78 4.19 -8.74 -12.41
N ILE A 79 3.20 -7.90 -12.09
CA ILE A 79 3.15 -7.17 -10.81
C ILE A 79 2.14 -7.79 -9.83
N TYR A 80 1.30 -8.72 -10.28
CA TYR A 80 0.28 -9.34 -9.42
C TYR A 80 0.91 -10.04 -8.22
N ALA A 81 2.01 -10.77 -8.42
CA ALA A 81 2.74 -11.42 -7.33
C ALA A 81 3.21 -10.40 -6.26
N SER A 82 3.74 -9.25 -6.68
CA SER A 82 4.15 -8.19 -5.76
C SER A 82 2.96 -7.54 -5.05
N MET A 83 1.82 -7.46 -5.73
CA MET A 83 0.58 -6.96 -5.14
C MET A 83 0.03 -7.89 -4.05
N GLU A 84 0.04 -9.21 -4.30
CA GLU A 84 -0.33 -10.22 -3.31
C GLU A 84 0.60 -10.20 -2.10
N GLU A 85 1.91 -10.01 -2.31
CA GLU A 85 2.86 -9.86 -1.21
C GLU A 85 2.59 -8.60 -0.38
N LEU A 86 2.33 -7.46 -1.04
CA LEU A 86 1.99 -6.21 -0.36
C LEU A 86 0.68 -6.35 0.44
N LYS A 87 -0.30 -7.09 -0.08
CA LYS A 87 -1.53 -7.43 0.62
C LYS A 87 -1.25 -8.23 1.90
N LYS A 88 -0.40 -9.26 1.83
CA LYS A 88 -0.03 -10.05 3.01
C LYS A 88 0.63 -9.20 4.09
N LEU A 89 1.55 -8.29 3.72
CA LEU A 89 2.16 -7.36 4.68
C LEU A 89 1.12 -6.45 5.35
N ARG A 90 0.16 -5.94 4.59
CA ARG A 90 -0.94 -5.14 5.16
C ARG A 90 -1.85 -5.97 6.07
N GLU A 91 -2.15 -7.22 5.71
CA GLU A 91 -2.97 -8.11 6.54
C GLU A 91 -2.28 -8.45 7.86
N LEU A 92 -0.97 -8.68 7.84
CA LEU A 92 -0.16 -8.82 9.06
C LEU A 92 -0.26 -7.55 9.90
N ALA A 93 -0.08 -6.37 9.29
CA ALA A 93 -0.09 -5.10 9.98
C ALA A 93 -1.46 -4.75 10.61
N ASP A 94 -2.57 -5.04 9.93
CA ASP A 94 -3.91 -4.63 10.36
C ASP A 94 -4.63 -5.66 11.24
N TYR A 95 -4.31 -6.95 11.12
CA TYR A 95 -5.12 -8.01 11.73
C TYR A 95 -4.37 -9.02 12.59
N GLN A 96 -3.04 -9.10 12.50
CA GLN A 96 -2.25 -10.06 13.26
C GLN A 96 -1.57 -9.33 14.43
N GLU A 97 -2.20 -9.38 15.60
CA GLU A 97 -1.73 -8.71 16.82
C GLU A 97 -0.47 -9.39 17.38
N ASP A 98 -0.34 -10.71 17.20
CA ASP A 98 0.79 -11.50 17.72
C ASP A 98 2.08 -11.40 16.87
N VAL A 99 2.03 -10.72 15.72
CA VAL A 99 3.16 -10.58 14.81
C VAL A 99 3.78 -9.20 14.94
N GLU A 100 5.00 -9.11 15.45
CA GLU A 100 5.73 -7.84 15.53
C GLU A 100 6.00 -7.25 14.13
N ILE A 101 5.56 -6.00 13.91
CA ILE A 101 5.84 -5.28 12.68
C ILE A 101 7.14 -4.49 12.79
N THR A 102 8.09 -4.83 11.93
CA THR A 102 9.45 -4.30 11.96
C THR A 102 9.74 -3.30 10.84
N LEU A 103 10.78 -2.47 11.01
CA LEU A 103 11.21 -1.50 10.00
C LEU A 103 11.56 -2.15 8.64
N PRO A 104 12.26 -3.31 8.58
CA PRO A 104 12.46 -4.02 7.33
C PRO A 104 11.17 -4.40 6.59
N MET A 105 10.11 -4.80 7.32
CA MET A 105 8.81 -5.10 6.71
C MET A 105 8.18 -3.86 6.07
N PHE A 106 8.25 -2.71 6.76
CA PHE A 106 7.80 -1.44 6.18
C PHE A 106 8.59 -1.06 4.91
N LYS A 107 9.92 -1.14 4.97
CA LYS A 107 10.79 -0.86 3.80
C LYS A 107 10.44 -1.79 2.62
N ARG A 108 10.14 -3.06 2.90
CA ARG A 108 9.70 -4.01 1.89
C ARG A 108 8.35 -3.64 1.29
N ALA A 109 7.36 -3.25 2.10
CA ALA A 109 6.07 -2.76 1.63
C ALA A 109 6.23 -1.54 0.69
N LYS A 110 7.10 -0.59 1.06
CA LYS A 110 7.39 0.60 0.24
C LYS A 110 8.05 0.24 -1.10
N ASN A 111 8.99 -0.69 -1.10
CA ASN A 111 9.64 -1.15 -2.34
C ASN A 111 8.65 -1.88 -3.27
N LEU A 112 7.81 -2.75 -2.72
CA LEU A 112 6.74 -3.42 -3.49
C LEU A 112 5.79 -2.39 -4.12
N ALA A 113 5.35 -1.40 -3.35
CA ALA A 113 4.48 -0.33 -3.83
C ALA A 113 5.07 0.41 -5.04
N ARG A 114 6.35 0.77 -4.98
CA ARG A 114 7.06 1.43 -6.09
C ARG A 114 7.19 0.54 -7.32
N LEU A 115 7.41 -0.75 -7.14
CA LEU A 115 7.49 -1.72 -8.23
C LEU A 115 6.11 -1.88 -8.92
N ILE A 116 5.06 -2.09 -8.14
CA ILE A 116 3.68 -2.21 -8.63
C ILE A 116 3.29 -0.97 -9.45
N LEU A 117 3.55 0.21 -8.91
CA LEU A 117 3.23 1.48 -9.59
C LEU A 117 4.20 1.85 -10.72
N LYS A 118 5.23 1.05 -11.02
CA LYS A 118 6.01 1.19 -12.26
C LYS A 118 5.47 0.29 -13.37
N GLY A 119 4.79 -0.81 -13.02
CA GLY A 119 4.24 -1.77 -13.98
C GLY A 119 2.86 -1.42 -14.54
N VAL A 120 2.14 -0.44 -13.97
CA VAL A 120 0.81 0.03 -14.42
C VAL A 120 0.84 1.46 -14.87
#